data_AF-A0A545AP77-F1
#
_entry.id   AF-A0A545AP77-F1
#
_cell.length_a   1.000
_cell.length_b   1.000
_cell.length_c   1.000
_cell.angle_alpha   90.00
_cell.angle_beta   90.00
_cell.angle_gamma   90.00
#
_symmetry.space_group_name_H-M   'P 1'
#
loop_
_entity.id
_entity.type
_entity.pdbx_description
1 polymer ?
#
loop_
_entity_poly.entity_id
_entity_poly.type
_entity_poly.pdbx_seq_one_letter_code
_entity_poly.pdbx_strand_id
1 'polypeptide(L)'
;MTSTIPPEREVSPERRAAIHADLRRRIATHRRRPGPRARRHLLPLVAAAAVLVVLGTTVTVLTLIRDHRGPEPASHRPHPAPAPYDLPGFTAAGRLALRNACVTALKNEKPGQGMSPTRMAKQFVDLDDLQLLNAVTDARTQTIAVLTDGEKLTYCIWRSVAGRSSLPPAAQVDVLGYGEHVQWLPGPVMIDLVLTSGGPPFTTLVIGRATPDVRNVAVTAGEKSYLYGVRQGTFIASVTHQKPPTRPASVRGYPLHGKLTAPFVADGDTCAVDPDGTVVVGSTTDPSTCRPAVPWR
;
A
#
# COMPACT_ATOMS: atom_id res chain seq x y z
N MET A 1 5.16 -19.19 34.99
CA MET A 1 4.52 -17.87 35.17
C MET A 1 3.06 -18.01 34.79
N THR A 2 2.18 -18.09 35.77
CA THR A 2 0.73 -18.26 35.63
C THR A 2 0.11 -16.91 35.28
N SER A 3 -0.35 -16.75 34.04
CA SER A 3 -1.08 -15.56 33.58
C SER A 3 -2.54 -15.70 33.99
N THR A 4 -2.91 -15.15 35.14
CA THR A 4 -4.30 -15.01 35.56
C THR A 4 -4.97 -13.92 34.72
N ILE A 5 -6.02 -14.31 33.99
CA ILE A 5 -6.89 -13.39 33.26
C ILE A 5 -7.50 -12.42 34.28
N PRO A 6 -7.43 -11.09 34.06
CA PRO A 6 -8.02 -10.13 34.98
C PRO A 6 -9.53 -10.38 35.06
N PRO A 7 -10.12 -10.34 36.27
CA PRO A 7 -11.53 -10.63 36.47
C PRO A 7 -12.39 -9.69 35.62
N GLU A 8 -13.45 -10.24 35.03
CA GLU A 8 -14.44 -9.46 34.29
C GLU A 8 -14.95 -8.34 35.18
N ARG A 9 -14.70 -7.10 34.77
CA ARG A 9 -15.15 -5.93 35.50
C ARG A 9 -16.66 -5.81 35.26
N GLU A 10 -17.46 -6.33 36.18
CA GLU A 10 -18.91 -6.21 36.12
C GLU A 10 -19.30 -4.73 36.05
N VAL A 11 -19.94 -4.37 34.93
CA VAL A 11 -20.51 -3.04 34.72
C VAL A 11 -21.75 -2.93 35.60
N SER A 12 -21.78 -1.95 36.51
CA SER A 12 -22.89 -1.71 37.41
C SER A 12 -24.23 -1.55 36.66
N PRO A 13 -25.37 -1.93 37.26
CA PRO A 13 -26.69 -1.85 36.63
C PRO A 13 -27.03 -0.43 36.12
N GLU A 14 -26.65 0.60 36.87
CA GLU A 14 -26.85 2.01 36.49
C GLU A 14 -26.09 2.37 35.21
N ARG A 15 -24.86 1.87 35.07
CA ARG A 15 -24.01 2.16 33.90
C ARG A 15 -24.53 1.43 32.65
N ARG A 16 -25.11 0.23 32.80
CA ARG A 16 -25.83 -0.47 31.72
C ARG A 16 -27.08 0.32 31.29
N ALA A 17 -27.85 0.84 32.25
CA ALA A 17 -29.03 1.65 31.96
C ALA A 17 -28.68 2.95 31.22
N ALA A 18 -27.60 3.62 31.61
CA ALA A 18 -27.10 4.83 30.93
C ALA A 18 -26.68 4.56 29.48
N ILE A 19 -25.99 3.45 29.22
CA ILE A 19 -25.58 3.05 27.86
C ILE A 19 -26.81 2.77 26.98
N HIS A 20 -27.82 2.06 27.52
CA HIS A 20 -29.06 1.80 26.79
C HIS A 20 -29.87 3.08 26.49
N ALA A 21 -29.88 4.04 27.43
CA ALA A 21 -30.55 5.32 27.22
C ALA A 21 -29.87 6.16 26.13
N ASP A 22 -28.53 6.19 26.08
CA ASP A 22 -27.78 6.91 25.03
C ASP A 22 -28.01 6.28 23.65
N LEU A 23 -27.96 4.95 23.56
CA LEU A 23 -28.23 4.23 22.31
C LEU A 23 -29.64 4.53 21.77
N ARG A 24 -30.66 4.52 22.64
CA ARG A 24 -32.03 4.86 22.24
C ARG A 24 -32.15 6.32 21.76
N ARG A 25 -31.46 7.25 22.41
CA ARG A 25 -31.45 8.68 22.03
C ARG A 25 -30.83 8.89 20.65
N ARG A 26 -29.73 8.21 20.34
CA ARG A 26 -29.07 8.26 19.02
C ARG A 26 -29.92 7.66 17.90
N ILE A 27 -30.61 6.55 18.17
CA ILE A 27 -31.52 5.93 17.20
C ILE A 27 -32.73 6.83 16.91
N ALA A 28 -33.30 7.47 17.94
CA ALA A 28 -34.45 8.37 17.79
C ALA A 28 -34.12 9.66 17.01
N THR A 29 -32.91 10.20 17.20
CA THR A 29 -32.45 11.40 16.48
C THR A 29 -32.14 11.12 15.01
N HIS A 30 -31.71 9.90 14.66
CA HIS A 30 -31.40 9.56 13.27
C HIS A 30 -32.64 9.41 12.37
N ARG A 31 -33.82 9.11 12.93
CA ARG A 31 -35.08 8.96 12.17
C ARG A 31 -35.81 10.27 11.84
N ARG A 32 -35.35 11.42 12.34
CA ARG A 32 -35.99 12.74 12.13
C ARG A 32 -35.20 13.68 11.21
N ARG A 33 -34.47 13.17 10.22
CA ARG A 33 -34.07 14.00 9.08
C ARG A 33 -35.18 13.95 8.02
N PRO A 34 -36.00 15.00 7.86
CA PRO A 34 -36.95 15.07 6.76
C PRO A 34 -36.18 15.02 5.44
N GLY A 35 -36.48 14.03 4.61
CA GLY A 35 -35.84 13.84 3.31
C GLY A 35 -36.05 15.06 2.40
N PRO A 36 -35.06 15.44 1.59
CA PRO A 36 -35.15 16.59 0.70
C PRO A 36 -35.93 16.19 -0.56
N ARG A 37 -37.26 16.09 -0.48
CA ARG A 37 -38.08 15.76 -1.68
C ARG A 37 -39.29 16.69 -1.94
N ALA A 38 -39.48 17.78 -1.18
CA ALA A 38 -40.69 18.60 -1.33
C ALA A 38 -40.47 20.13 -1.40
N ARG A 39 -39.38 20.61 -2.02
CA ARG A 39 -39.20 22.05 -2.33
C ARG A 39 -38.51 22.28 -3.67
N ARG A 40 -39.04 21.71 -4.76
CA ARG A 40 -38.42 21.80 -6.10
C ARG A 40 -39.10 22.69 -7.14
N HIS A 41 -40.15 23.45 -6.82
CA HIS A 41 -40.90 24.13 -7.90
C HIS A 41 -41.21 25.63 -7.76
N LEU A 42 -40.65 26.38 -6.82
CA LEU A 42 -40.99 27.81 -6.69
C LEU A 42 -39.81 28.71 -6.35
N LEU A 43 -38.69 28.65 -7.09
CA LEU A 43 -37.60 29.63 -6.98
C LEU A 43 -36.59 29.76 -8.17
N PRO A 44 -36.88 29.41 -9.46
CA PRO A 44 -35.84 29.49 -10.49
C PRO A 44 -35.95 30.73 -11.40
N LEU A 45 -36.31 31.92 -10.90
CA LEU A 45 -36.34 33.12 -11.76
C LEU A 45 -35.61 34.36 -11.24
N VAL A 46 -35.21 34.41 -9.96
CA VAL A 46 -34.49 35.59 -9.42
C VAL A 46 -32.99 35.32 -9.19
N ALA A 47 -32.55 34.04 -9.15
CA ALA A 47 -31.15 33.68 -8.88
C ALA A 47 -30.22 33.69 -10.11
N ALA A 48 -30.76 33.68 -11.34
CA ALA A 48 -29.94 33.57 -12.55
C ALA A 48 -29.15 34.84 -12.88
N ALA A 49 -29.64 36.02 -12.50
CA ALA A 49 -28.98 37.30 -12.80
C ALA A 49 -27.80 37.61 -11.84
N ALA A 50 -27.89 37.20 -10.56
CA ALA A 50 -26.84 37.45 -9.57
C ALA A 50 -25.62 36.52 -9.76
N VAL A 51 -25.84 35.29 -10.25
CA VAL A 51 -24.76 34.30 -10.46
C VAL A 51 -23.83 34.72 -11.60
N LEU A 52 -24.34 35.35 -12.66
CA LEU A 52 -23.50 35.79 -13.79
C LEU A 52 -22.56 36.96 -13.44
N VAL A 53 -23.00 37.89 -12.57
CA VAL A 53 -22.17 39.04 -12.15
C VAL A 53 -21.07 38.60 -11.17
N VAL A 54 -21.38 37.65 -10.27
CA VAL A 54 -20.39 37.08 -9.34
C VAL A 54 -19.39 36.18 -10.07
N LEU A 55 -19.83 35.37 -11.04
CA LEU A 55 -18.92 34.56 -11.87
C LEU A 55 -18.01 35.42 -12.75
N GLY A 56 -18.53 36.50 -13.35
CA GLY A 56 -17.71 37.42 -14.16
C GLY A 56 -16.61 38.11 -13.35
N THR A 57 -16.93 38.59 -12.15
CA THR A 57 -15.96 39.27 -11.29
C THR A 57 -14.93 38.32 -10.66
N THR A 58 -15.31 37.09 -10.30
CA THR A 58 -14.35 36.09 -9.78
C THR A 58 -13.39 35.57 -10.86
N VAL A 59 -13.85 35.36 -12.10
CA VAL A 59 -12.98 34.93 -13.21
C VAL A 59 -11.94 36.00 -13.57
N THR A 60 -12.30 37.28 -13.51
CA THR A 60 -11.38 38.37 -13.84
C THR A 60 -10.30 38.58 -12.77
N VAL A 61 -10.62 38.37 -11.49
CA VAL A 61 -9.63 38.46 -10.40
C VAL A 61 -8.71 37.22 -10.35
N LEU A 62 -9.23 36.02 -10.65
CA LEU A 62 -8.44 34.79 -10.70
C LEU A 62 -7.47 34.72 -11.89
N THR A 63 -7.76 35.42 -12.98
CA THR A 63 -6.87 35.47 -14.16
C THR A 63 -5.72 36.46 -13.99
N LEU A 64 -5.90 37.53 -13.19
CA LEU A 64 -4.85 38.52 -12.92
C LEU A 64 -3.90 38.15 -11.78
N ILE A 65 -4.29 37.25 -10.86
CA ILE A 65 -3.46 36.84 -9.70
C ILE A 65 -2.76 35.48 -9.94
N ARG A 66 -3.17 34.70 -10.95
CA ARG A 66 -2.42 33.51 -11.37
C ARG A 66 -1.23 33.92 -12.22
N ASP A 67 -0.17 34.34 -11.55
CA ASP A 67 1.19 34.19 -12.04
C ASP A 67 1.35 32.74 -12.53
N HIS A 68 1.44 32.57 -13.85
CA HIS A 68 1.43 31.29 -14.58
C HIS A 68 2.73 30.51 -14.41
N ARG A 69 3.10 30.21 -13.17
CA ARG A 69 3.97 29.08 -12.85
C ARG A 69 3.12 28.03 -12.16
N GLY A 70 2.16 27.48 -12.91
CA GLY A 70 1.62 26.17 -12.55
C GLY A 70 2.81 25.22 -12.40
N PRO A 71 2.81 24.30 -11.40
CA PRO A 71 3.81 23.25 -11.36
C PRO A 71 3.81 22.60 -12.74
N GLU A 72 4.98 22.64 -13.40
CA GLU A 72 5.18 22.03 -14.70
C GLU A 72 4.55 20.64 -14.63
N PRO A 73 3.54 20.32 -15.47
CA PRO A 73 2.92 18.99 -15.47
C PRO A 73 4.09 18.03 -15.58
N ALA A 74 4.25 17.16 -14.57
CA ALA A 74 5.42 16.31 -14.43
C ALA A 74 5.69 15.66 -15.78
N SER A 75 6.65 16.24 -16.49
CA SER A 75 6.92 15.87 -17.87
C SER A 75 7.28 14.42 -17.75
N HIS A 76 6.47 13.53 -18.34
CA HIS A 76 6.78 12.12 -18.51
C HIS A 76 8.00 12.04 -19.43
N ARG A 77 9.15 12.51 -18.95
CA ARG A 77 10.44 12.16 -19.49
C ARG A 77 10.51 10.66 -19.30
N PRO A 78 10.67 9.89 -20.38
CA PRO A 78 10.96 8.48 -20.28
C PRO A 78 12.11 8.36 -19.29
N HIS A 79 11.83 7.76 -18.12
CA HIS A 79 12.88 7.54 -17.16
C HIS A 79 13.95 6.72 -17.88
N PRO A 80 15.21 7.19 -17.94
CA PRO A 80 16.26 6.46 -18.62
C PRO A 80 16.26 5.02 -18.10
N ALA A 81 16.33 4.07 -19.03
CA ALA A 81 16.35 2.65 -18.69
C ALA A 81 17.35 2.45 -17.54
N PRO A 82 16.91 1.95 -16.38
CA PRO A 82 17.77 1.95 -15.21
C PRO A 82 19.05 1.16 -15.49
N ALA A 83 20.20 1.66 -15.03
CA ALA A 83 21.47 0.96 -15.20
C ALA A 83 21.36 -0.49 -14.67
N PRO A 84 21.98 -1.49 -15.33
CA PRO A 84 21.90 -2.88 -14.89
C PRO A 84 22.46 -3.03 -13.48
N TYR A 85 21.56 -3.25 -12.54
CA TYR A 85 21.87 -3.31 -11.12
C TYR A 85 22.23 -4.73 -10.69
N ASP A 86 23.07 -4.82 -9.65
CA ASP A 86 23.46 -6.09 -9.07
C ASP A 86 22.44 -6.56 -8.03
N LEU A 87 21.79 -7.71 -8.31
CA LEU A 87 20.95 -8.44 -7.35
C LEU A 87 21.81 -9.56 -6.77
N PRO A 88 22.23 -9.48 -5.50
CA PRO A 88 23.11 -10.48 -4.90
C PRO A 88 22.51 -11.87 -5.03
N GLY A 89 23.32 -12.83 -5.48
CA GLY A 89 22.89 -14.20 -5.71
C GLY A 89 22.24 -14.45 -7.08
N PHE A 90 22.09 -13.44 -7.95
CA PHE A 90 21.48 -13.59 -9.27
C PHE A 90 22.33 -13.00 -10.39
N THR A 91 22.77 -13.87 -11.31
CA THR A 91 23.38 -13.46 -12.58
C THR A 91 22.38 -12.71 -13.46
N ALA A 92 22.84 -11.98 -14.48
CA ALA A 92 21.94 -11.32 -15.44
C ALA A 92 20.96 -12.32 -16.10
N ALA A 93 21.44 -13.51 -16.47
CA ALA A 93 20.60 -14.59 -16.98
C ALA A 93 19.59 -15.10 -15.93
N GLY A 94 20.01 -15.24 -14.67
CA GLY A 94 19.13 -15.61 -13.56
C GLY A 94 18.03 -14.60 -13.30
N ARG A 95 18.35 -13.30 -13.40
CA ARG A 95 17.37 -12.20 -13.29
C ARG A 95 16.33 -12.25 -14.41
N LEU A 96 16.77 -12.43 -15.65
CA LEU A 96 15.87 -12.57 -16.79
C LEU A 96 14.98 -13.82 -16.66
N ALA A 97 15.55 -14.94 -16.21
CA ALA A 97 14.79 -16.16 -15.97
C ALA A 97 13.70 -15.97 -14.90
N LEU A 98 14.02 -15.29 -13.79
CA LEU A 98 13.03 -14.95 -12.74
C LEU A 98 11.89 -14.09 -13.27
N ARG A 99 12.24 -13.02 -14.00
CA ARG A 99 11.25 -12.14 -14.63
C ARG A 99 10.32 -12.95 -15.54
N ASN A 100 10.88 -13.70 -16.47
CA ASN A 100 10.12 -14.45 -17.46
C ASN A 100 9.27 -15.54 -16.81
N ALA A 101 9.76 -16.20 -15.76
CA ALA A 101 8.99 -17.16 -14.99
C ALA A 101 7.78 -16.50 -14.30
N CYS A 102 7.96 -15.30 -13.73
CA CYS A 102 6.88 -14.54 -13.10
C CYS A 102 5.83 -14.12 -14.12
N VAL A 103 6.25 -13.52 -15.23
CA VAL A 103 5.37 -13.12 -16.33
C VAL A 103 4.61 -14.32 -16.90
N THR A 104 5.30 -15.45 -17.10
CA THR A 104 4.67 -16.68 -17.60
C THR A 104 3.62 -17.20 -16.62
N ALA A 105 3.93 -17.22 -15.32
CA ALA A 105 2.97 -17.64 -14.30
C ALA A 105 1.75 -16.71 -14.25
N LEU A 106 1.96 -15.39 -14.30
CA LEU A 106 0.90 -14.40 -14.39
C LEU A 106 0.03 -14.63 -15.62
N LYS A 107 0.62 -14.85 -16.80
CA LYS A 107 -0.10 -15.15 -18.05
C LYS A 107 -0.91 -16.44 -17.96
N ASN A 108 -0.36 -17.50 -17.36
CA ASN A 108 -0.95 -18.84 -17.33
C ASN A 108 -1.91 -19.11 -16.16
N GLU A 109 -1.93 -18.26 -15.14
CA GLU A 109 -2.85 -18.47 -14.02
C GLU A 109 -4.31 -18.45 -14.50
N LYS A 110 -5.02 -19.54 -14.21
CA LYS A 110 -6.45 -19.63 -14.46
C LYS A 110 -7.15 -18.69 -13.49
N PRO A 111 -8.02 -17.79 -13.96
CA PRO A 111 -8.79 -16.94 -13.06
C PRO A 111 -9.57 -17.84 -12.09
N GLY A 112 -9.24 -17.77 -10.80
CA GLY A 112 -10.06 -18.39 -9.76
C GLY A 112 -11.47 -17.80 -9.78
N GLN A 113 -12.41 -18.45 -9.08
CA GLN A 113 -13.72 -17.86 -8.81
C GLN A 113 -13.57 -16.67 -7.85
N GLY A 114 -13.16 -15.52 -8.38
CA GLY A 114 -12.94 -14.28 -7.62
C GLY A 114 -12.10 -13.25 -8.40
N MET A 115 -11.99 -12.02 -7.89
CA MET A 115 -10.92 -11.10 -8.29
C MET A 115 -9.63 -11.59 -7.61
N SER A 116 -8.95 -12.56 -8.21
CA SER A 116 -7.58 -12.85 -7.77
C SER A 116 -6.68 -11.67 -8.16
N PRO A 117 -5.62 -11.36 -7.38
CA PRO A 117 -4.63 -10.35 -7.73
C PRO A 117 -4.11 -10.49 -9.18
N THR A 118 -4.10 -11.72 -9.68
CA THR A 118 -3.70 -12.05 -11.05
C THR A 118 -4.68 -11.60 -12.12
N ARG A 119 -5.99 -11.64 -11.82
CA ARG A 119 -7.00 -11.10 -12.74
C ARG A 119 -6.83 -9.60 -12.88
N MET A 120 -6.55 -8.90 -11.78
CA MET A 120 -6.24 -7.47 -11.80
C MET A 120 -4.94 -7.22 -12.57
N ALA A 121 -3.88 -7.96 -12.27
CA ALA A 121 -2.61 -7.83 -13.00
C ALA A 121 -2.80 -8.00 -14.51
N LYS A 122 -3.54 -9.02 -14.98
CA LYS A 122 -3.82 -9.22 -16.42
C LYS A 122 -4.65 -8.09 -17.05
N GLN A 123 -5.52 -7.44 -16.29
CA GLN A 123 -6.42 -6.41 -16.80
C GLN A 123 -5.76 -5.04 -16.87
N PHE A 124 -4.84 -4.75 -15.95
CA PHE A 124 -4.30 -3.41 -15.77
C PHE A 124 -2.81 -3.30 -16.06
N VAL A 125 -2.05 -4.40 -16.03
CA VAL A 125 -0.61 -4.40 -16.26
C VAL A 125 -0.32 -4.96 -17.65
N ASP A 126 0.47 -4.25 -18.44
CA ASP A 126 1.15 -4.89 -19.56
C ASP A 126 2.26 -5.77 -19.00
N LEU A 127 1.98 -7.08 -18.95
CA LEU A 127 2.90 -8.05 -18.36
C LEU A 127 4.25 -8.11 -19.10
N ASP A 128 4.31 -7.67 -20.36
CA ASP A 128 5.53 -7.65 -21.15
C ASP A 128 6.42 -6.43 -20.83
N ASP A 129 5.89 -5.42 -20.17
CA ASP A 129 6.64 -4.24 -19.70
C ASP A 129 7.18 -4.38 -18.27
N LEU A 130 6.75 -5.41 -17.54
CA LEU A 130 7.23 -5.67 -16.18
C LEU A 130 8.75 -5.88 -16.16
N GLN A 131 9.45 -5.11 -15.32
CA GLN A 131 10.89 -5.23 -15.08
C GLN A 131 11.16 -5.79 -13.69
N LEU A 132 12.16 -6.67 -13.57
CA LEU A 132 12.60 -7.17 -12.27
C LEU A 132 13.30 -6.06 -11.50
N LEU A 133 12.76 -5.77 -10.32
CA LEU A 133 13.21 -4.67 -9.47
C LEU A 133 14.03 -5.14 -8.28
N ASN A 134 13.60 -6.22 -7.64
CA ASN A 134 14.32 -6.80 -6.52
C ASN A 134 14.03 -8.30 -6.46
N ALA A 135 15.00 -9.07 -5.95
CA ALA A 135 14.81 -10.47 -5.70
C ALA A 135 15.65 -10.91 -4.51
N VAL A 136 15.12 -11.86 -3.74
CA VAL A 136 15.87 -12.53 -2.69
C VAL A 136 15.52 -14.01 -2.68
N THR A 137 16.51 -14.87 -2.41
CA THR A 137 16.26 -16.23 -1.97
C THR A 137 16.44 -16.26 -0.47
N ASP A 138 15.39 -16.57 0.27
CA ASP A 138 15.42 -16.59 1.73
C ASP A 138 16.09 -17.86 2.28
N ALA A 139 16.27 -17.91 3.60
CA ALA A 139 16.90 -19.06 4.28
C ALA A 139 16.11 -20.37 4.13
N ARG A 140 14.84 -20.31 3.73
CA ARG A 140 14.01 -21.48 3.43
C ARG A 140 14.03 -21.84 1.95
N THR A 141 14.98 -21.29 1.20
CA THR A 141 15.11 -21.49 -0.24
C THR A 141 13.89 -21.02 -1.03
N GLN A 142 13.06 -20.14 -0.44
CA GLN A 142 11.98 -19.48 -1.17
C GLN A 142 12.57 -18.32 -1.95
N THR A 143 12.24 -18.23 -3.23
CA THR A 143 12.64 -17.08 -4.05
C THR A 143 11.48 -16.13 -4.16
N ILE A 144 11.73 -14.86 -3.86
CA ILE A 144 10.77 -13.75 -4.00
C ILE A 144 11.31 -12.82 -5.06
N ALA A 145 10.48 -12.45 -6.02
CA ALA A 145 10.76 -11.43 -7.03
C ALA A 145 9.71 -10.31 -6.95
N VAL A 146 10.18 -9.07 -7.06
CA VAL A 146 9.37 -7.85 -7.14
C VAL A 146 9.55 -7.28 -8.54
N LEU A 147 8.45 -7.08 -9.26
CA LEU A 147 8.44 -6.57 -10.63
C LEU A 147 7.58 -5.31 -10.73
N THR A 148 7.97 -4.37 -11.59
CA THR A 148 7.21 -3.13 -11.82
C THR A 148 7.27 -2.69 -13.28
N ASP A 149 6.23 -2.03 -13.75
CA ASP A 149 6.19 -1.29 -15.03
C ASP A 149 6.38 0.24 -14.81
N GLY A 150 6.60 0.68 -13.56
CA GLY A 150 6.69 2.08 -13.16
C GLY A 150 5.43 2.61 -12.47
N GLU A 151 4.25 2.07 -12.79
CA GLU A 151 2.95 2.48 -12.23
C GLU A 151 2.32 1.41 -11.32
N LYS A 152 2.68 0.16 -11.57
CA LYS A 152 2.14 -1.04 -10.94
C LYS A 152 3.29 -1.89 -10.41
N LEU A 153 3.00 -2.61 -9.33
CA LEU A 153 3.97 -3.47 -8.65
C LEU A 153 3.34 -4.85 -8.50
N THR A 154 4.09 -5.89 -8.87
CA THR A 154 3.70 -7.29 -8.74
C THR A 154 4.78 -8.07 -8.02
N TYR A 155 4.37 -9.09 -7.26
CA TYR A 155 5.27 -9.97 -6.52
C TYR A 155 5.05 -11.41 -6.95
N CYS A 156 6.12 -12.14 -7.22
CA CYS A 156 6.07 -13.58 -7.44
C CYS A 156 6.88 -14.29 -6.36
N ILE A 157 6.26 -15.29 -5.72
CA ILE A 157 6.88 -16.10 -4.68
C ILE A 157 6.90 -17.55 -5.16
N TRP A 158 8.09 -18.15 -5.20
CA TRP A 158 8.28 -19.55 -5.49
C TRP A 158 8.80 -20.26 -4.26
N ARG A 159 7.98 -21.15 -3.68
CA ARG A 159 8.46 -22.04 -2.63
C ARG A 159 9.39 -23.10 -3.23
N SER A 160 10.42 -23.42 -2.47
CA SER A 160 11.24 -24.59 -2.73
C SER A 160 10.43 -25.85 -2.49
N VAL A 161 10.55 -26.79 -3.44
CA VAL A 161 10.06 -28.16 -3.28
C VAL A 161 11.26 -29.01 -2.86
N ALA A 162 11.13 -29.72 -1.73
CA ALA A 162 12.16 -30.60 -1.20
C ALA A 162 13.53 -29.93 -0.89
N GLY A 163 13.52 -28.66 -0.44
CA GLY A 163 14.73 -27.98 0.04
C GLY A 163 15.73 -27.58 -1.05
N ARG A 164 15.35 -27.67 -2.33
CA ARG A 164 16.18 -27.23 -3.46
C ARG A 164 15.77 -25.83 -3.90
N SER A 165 16.76 -24.97 -4.11
CA SER A 165 16.52 -23.64 -4.69
C SER A 165 15.80 -23.80 -6.03
N SER A 166 14.67 -23.13 -6.19
CA SER A 166 13.80 -23.21 -7.36
C SER A 166 14.34 -22.34 -8.50
N LEU A 167 15.62 -22.45 -8.86
CA LEU A 167 16.18 -21.74 -10.01
C LEU A 167 16.61 -22.72 -11.12
N PRO A 168 16.08 -22.59 -12.36
CA PRO A 168 14.96 -21.72 -12.73
C PRO A 168 13.67 -22.16 -12.02
N PRO A 169 12.68 -21.26 -11.81
CA PRO A 169 11.45 -21.61 -11.11
C PRO A 169 10.65 -22.62 -11.91
N ALA A 170 10.84 -23.90 -11.61
CA ALA A 170 10.01 -24.98 -12.13
C ALA A 170 8.67 -25.08 -11.39
N ALA A 171 8.51 -24.32 -10.30
CA ALA A 171 7.36 -24.35 -9.41
C ALA A 171 6.27 -23.35 -9.83
N GLN A 172 5.02 -23.71 -9.52
CA GLN A 172 3.86 -22.83 -9.50
C GLN A 172 4.14 -21.60 -8.62
N VAL A 173 3.79 -20.40 -9.08
CA VAL A 173 3.83 -19.20 -8.23
C VAL A 173 2.77 -19.36 -7.13
N ASP A 174 3.19 -19.26 -5.87
CA ASP A 174 2.32 -19.52 -4.73
C ASP A 174 1.43 -18.33 -4.37
N VAL A 175 1.94 -17.12 -4.54
CA VAL A 175 1.24 -15.89 -4.18
C VAL A 175 1.59 -14.78 -5.16
N LEU A 176 0.55 -14.04 -5.55
CA LEU A 176 0.64 -12.82 -6.33
C LEU A 176 -0.04 -11.69 -5.57
N GLY A 177 0.56 -10.51 -5.61
CA GLY A 177 -0.03 -9.27 -5.10
C GLY A 177 0.10 -8.18 -6.15
N TYR A 178 -0.74 -7.16 -6.03
CA TYR A 178 -0.84 -6.06 -6.98
C TYR A 178 -1.06 -4.75 -6.22
N GLY A 179 -0.36 -3.70 -6.63
CA GLY A 179 -0.55 -2.33 -6.13
C GLY A 179 -0.76 -1.35 -7.28
N GLU A 180 -1.68 -0.42 -7.08
CA GLU A 180 -1.92 0.74 -7.96
C GLU A 180 -1.21 1.97 -7.39
N HIS A 181 -1.00 2.98 -8.24
CA HIS A 181 -0.39 4.24 -7.84
C HIS A 181 0.96 4.07 -7.15
N VAL A 182 1.77 3.12 -7.62
CA VAL A 182 3.03 2.74 -6.94
C VAL A 182 4.11 3.81 -7.03
N GLN A 183 3.91 4.83 -7.85
CA GLN A 183 4.73 6.03 -7.89
C GLN A 183 4.58 6.90 -6.62
N TRP A 184 3.58 6.64 -5.78
CA TRP A 184 3.31 7.39 -4.55
C TRP A 184 3.46 6.53 -3.29
N LEU A 185 3.95 7.15 -2.23
CA LEU A 185 4.07 6.56 -0.89
C LEU A 185 3.36 7.42 0.15
N PRO A 186 2.75 6.82 1.18
CA PRO A 186 2.15 7.55 2.29
C PRO A 186 3.17 8.19 3.24
N GLY A 187 4.48 7.97 2.99
CA GLY A 187 5.60 8.47 3.77
C GLY A 187 6.93 7.89 3.26
N PRO A 188 8.04 8.00 4.02
CA PRO A 188 9.35 7.55 3.57
C PRO A 188 9.46 6.03 3.32
N VAL A 189 8.57 5.24 3.91
CA VAL A 189 8.52 3.78 3.78
C VAL A 189 7.06 3.32 3.73
N MET A 190 6.78 2.27 2.97
CA MET A 190 5.48 1.61 2.92
C MET A 190 5.66 0.09 2.97
N ILE A 191 4.70 -0.59 3.59
CA ILE A 191 4.56 -2.05 3.46
C ILE A 191 3.53 -2.31 2.37
N ASP A 192 3.91 -3.04 1.33
CA ASP A 192 3.01 -3.40 0.25
C ASP A 192 2.41 -4.80 0.42
N LEU A 193 3.17 -5.71 1.05
CA LEU A 193 2.73 -7.09 1.27
C LEU A 193 3.25 -7.61 2.61
N VAL A 194 2.35 -8.22 3.38
CA VAL A 194 2.69 -9.04 4.55
C VAL A 194 2.05 -10.41 4.38
N LEU A 195 2.86 -11.46 4.44
CA LEU A 195 2.39 -12.84 4.42
C LEU A 195 2.98 -13.59 5.60
N THR A 196 2.15 -14.32 6.33
CA THR A 196 2.60 -15.22 7.40
C THR A 196 2.27 -16.65 7.01
N SER A 197 3.25 -17.56 7.10
CA SER A 197 3.01 -18.99 6.83
C SER A 197 2.10 -19.61 7.88
N GLY A 198 1.30 -20.60 7.49
CA GLY A 198 0.31 -21.23 8.39
C GLY A 198 0.82 -22.30 9.36
N GLY A 199 2.12 -22.62 9.37
CA GLY A 199 2.67 -23.68 10.22
C GLY A 199 4.10 -23.42 10.72
N PRO A 200 4.54 -24.14 11.77
CA PRO A 200 5.87 -24.01 12.35
C PRO A 200 6.98 -24.65 11.49
N PRO A 201 8.19 -24.06 11.46
CA PRO A 201 8.46 -22.73 11.96
C PRO A 201 7.66 -21.69 11.15
N PHE A 202 7.12 -20.66 11.80
CA PHE A 202 6.35 -19.62 11.12
C PHE A 202 7.31 -18.68 10.39
N THR A 203 6.97 -18.20 9.21
CA THR A 203 7.71 -17.13 8.51
C THR A 203 6.76 -15.98 8.24
N THR A 204 7.18 -14.78 8.62
CA THR A 204 6.56 -13.54 8.17
C THR A 204 7.43 -12.95 7.06
N LEU A 205 6.89 -12.92 5.85
CA LEU A 205 7.45 -12.20 4.71
C LEU A 205 6.85 -10.79 4.69
N VAL A 206 7.71 -9.79 4.58
CA VAL A 206 7.34 -8.38 4.43
C VAL A 206 8.03 -7.84 3.18
N ILE A 207 7.25 -7.32 2.25
CA ILE A 207 7.73 -6.61 1.07
C ILE A 207 7.25 -5.18 1.16
N GLY A 208 8.11 -4.24 0.79
CA GLY A 208 7.71 -2.85 0.77
C GLY A 208 8.60 -1.97 -0.09
N ARG A 209 8.18 -0.71 -0.18
CA ARG A 209 8.86 0.39 -0.87
C ARG A 209 9.42 1.40 0.12
N ALA A 210 10.44 2.12 -0.29
CA ALA A 210 11.02 3.22 0.46
C ALA A 210 11.53 4.31 -0.49
N THR A 211 11.52 5.57 -0.02
CA THR A 211 12.06 6.72 -0.75
C THR A 211 13.60 6.60 -0.91
N PRO A 212 14.21 7.33 -1.85
CA PRO A 212 15.65 7.27 -2.09
C PRO A 212 16.51 7.62 -0.87
N ASP A 213 15.97 8.41 0.07
CA ASP A 213 16.67 8.82 1.29
C ASP A 213 16.83 7.68 2.32
N VAL A 214 16.06 6.59 2.18
CA VAL A 214 16.06 5.47 3.13
C VAL A 214 17.01 4.37 2.65
N ARG A 215 18.07 4.12 3.43
CA ARG A 215 19.07 3.08 3.10
C ARG A 215 18.74 1.73 3.71
N ASN A 216 18.21 1.73 4.93
CA ASN A 216 17.86 0.51 5.65
C ASN A 216 16.48 0.63 6.24
N VAL A 217 15.85 -0.51 6.46
CA VAL A 217 14.61 -0.61 7.21
C VAL A 217 14.77 -1.61 8.36
N ALA A 218 14.26 -1.28 9.54
CA ALA A 218 14.06 -2.28 10.60
C ALA A 218 12.66 -2.85 10.45
N VAL A 219 12.57 -4.14 10.13
CA VAL A 219 11.31 -4.87 10.06
C VAL A 219 11.11 -5.60 11.37
N THR A 220 10.02 -5.29 12.04
CA THR A 220 9.61 -5.92 13.30
C THR A 220 8.45 -6.86 13.03
N ALA A 221 8.65 -8.14 13.32
CA ALA A 221 7.61 -9.17 13.23
C ALA A 221 7.62 -10.00 14.51
N GLY A 222 6.47 -10.12 15.17
CA GLY A 222 6.39 -10.64 16.54
C GLY A 222 7.21 -9.78 17.51
N GLU A 223 8.14 -10.39 18.25
CA GLU A 223 8.96 -9.71 19.26
C GLU A 223 10.36 -9.33 18.76
N LYS A 224 10.67 -9.61 17.49
CA LYS A 224 12.01 -9.42 16.93
C LYS A 224 12.02 -8.35 15.86
N SER A 225 13.10 -7.58 15.83
CA SER A 225 13.36 -6.56 14.82
C SER A 225 14.68 -6.86 14.13
N TYR A 226 14.72 -6.77 12.81
CA TYR A 226 15.89 -7.04 11.99
C TYR A 226 16.08 -5.92 10.97
N LEU A 227 17.33 -5.55 10.71
CA LEU A 227 17.69 -4.55 9.70
C LEU A 227 17.83 -5.21 8.33
N TYR A 228 17.20 -4.60 7.32
CA TYR A 228 17.28 -4.99 5.92
C TYR A 228 17.69 -3.79 5.08
N GLY A 229 18.55 -4.02 4.08
CA GLY A 229 18.93 -2.98 3.13
C GLY A 229 17.81 -2.71 2.12
N VAL A 230 17.61 -1.44 1.80
CA VAL A 230 16.76 -1.01 0.68
C VAL A 230 17.58 -1.10 -0.61
N ARG A 231 17.00 -1.70 -1.65
CA ARG A 231 17.58 -1.83 -2.98
C ARG A 231 16.58 -1.34 -4.00
N GLN A 232 16.98 -0.37 -4.81
CA GLN A 232 16.12 0.28 -5.81
C GLN A 232 14.78 0.72 -5.21
N GLY A 233 14.82 1.37 -4.03
CA GLY A 233 13.61 1.81 -3.34
C GLY A 233 12.67 0.68 -2.90
N THR A 234 13.11 -0.57 -2.83
CA THR A 234 12.33 -1.69 -2.25
C THR A 234 13.12 -2.47 -1.20
N PHE A 235 12.41 -3.20 -0.35
CA PHE A 235 13.00 -4.14 0.59
C PHE A 235 12.19 -5.43 0.64
N ILE A 236 12.87 -6.55 0.94
CA ILE A 236 12.26 -7.85 1.14
C ILE A 236 12.83 -8.41 2.45
N ALA A 237 11.95 -8.70 3.40
CA ALA A 237 12.32 -9.22 4.71
C ALA A 237 11.58 -10.53 4.98
N SER A 238 12.33 -11.60 5.26
CA SER A 238 11.80 -12.89 5.74
C SER A 238 12.24 -13.07 7.18
N VAL A 239 11.27 -13.13 8.10
CA VAL A 239 11.51 -13.32 9.54
C VAL A 239 10.92 -14.65 9.98
N THR A 240 11.74 -15.54 10.54
CA THR A 240 11.28 -16.83 11.07
C THR A 240 10.99 -16.76 12.57
N HIS A 241 9.86 -17.33 12.99
CA HIS A 241 9.35 -17.37 14.35
C HIS A 241 9.04 -18.81 14.78
N GLN A 242 9.22 -19.10 16.07
CA GLN A 242 8.84 -20.40 16.65
C GLN A 242 7.34 -20.49 16.97
N LYS A 243 6.71 -19.34 17.21
CA LYS A 243 5.28 -19.19 17.51
C LYS A 243 4.65 -18.24 16.48
N PRO A 244 3.33 -18.31 16.26
CA PRO A 244 2.65 -17.32 15.44
C PRO A 244 2.93 -15.89 15.95
N PRO A 245 3.13 -14.90 15.06
CA PRO A 245 3.29 -13.52 15.49
C PRO A 245 2.00 -13.02 16.16
N THR A 246 2.15 -12.39 17.32
CA THR A 246 1.02 -11.84 18.11
C THR A 246 0.65 -10.41 17.72
N ARG A 247 1.45 -9.77 16.86
CA ARG A 247 1.28 -8.40 16.38
C ARG A 247 1.51 -8.34 14.88
N PRO A 248 0.84 -7.42 14.16
CA PRO A 248 1.16 -7.13 12.78
C PRO A 248 2.63 -6.77 12.61
N ALA A 249 3.18 -7.09 11.43
CA ALA A 249 4.51 -6.63 11.09
C ALA A 249 4.51 -5.09 11.00
N SER A 250 5.61 -4.47 11.43
CA SER A 250 5.84 -3.03 11.30
C SER A 250 7.22 -2.78 10.71
N VAL A 251 7.39 -1.63 10.07
CA VAL A 251 8.64 -1.26 9.41
C VAL A 251 9.07 0.12 9.89
N ARG A 252 10.36 0.34 10.03
CA ARG A 252 10.95 1.65 10.35
C ARG A 252 12.06 1.96 9.36
N GLY A 253 11.98 3.10 8.67
CA GLY A 253 13.04 3.56 7.77
C GLY A 253 14.21 4.22 8.52
N TYR A 254 15.42 4.03 8.00
CA TYR A 254 16.64 4.67 8.47
C TYR A 254 17.31 5.41 7.30
N PRO A 255 17.47 6.74 7.41
CA PRO A 255 18.02 7.50 6.32
C PRO A 255 19.50 7.22 6.08
N LEU A 256 20.00 7.58 4.90
CA LEU A 256 21.42 7.51 4.54
C LEU A 256 22.31 8.29 5.52
N HIS A 257 21.79 9.39 6.07
CA HIS A 257 22.49 10.32 6.96
C HIS A 257 21.87 10.36 8.37
N GLY A 258 21.99 9.26 9.12
CA GLY A 258 22.11 9.20 10.59
C GLY A 258 21.00 9.76 11.51
N LYS A 259 20.09 10.62 11.05
CA LYS A 259 19.04 11.22 11.87
C LYS A 259 17.74 10.50 11.60
N LEU A 260 17.32 9.63 12.53
CA LEU A 260 16.01 8.97 12.48
C LEU A 260 14.90 10.02 12.30
N THR A 261 14.34 10.08 11.09
CA THR A 261 12.99 10.60 10.88
C THR A 261 12.03 9.60 11.52
N ALA A 262 11.07 10.09 12.30
CA ALA A 262 10.18 9.29 13.15
C ALA A 262 9.66 8.00 12.46
N PRO A 263 9.45 6.91 13.21
CA PRO A 263 8.98 5.65 12.65
C PRO A 263 7.65 5.84 11.93
N PHE A 264 7.64 5.53 10.64
CA PHE A 264 6.40 5.36 9.89
C PHE A 264 5.81 3.99 10.25
N VAL A 265 4.72 3.95 11.00
CA VAL A 265 3.96 2.71 11.21
C VAL A 265 2.88 2.67 10.15
N ALA A 266 2.87 1.63 9.33
CA ALA A 266 1.74 1.34 8.46
C ALA A 266 0.60 0.77 9.33
N ASP A 267 -0.14 1.66 9.99
CA ASP A 267 -1.45 1.34 10.56
C ASP A 267 -2.51 1.55 9.48
N GLY A 268 -3.47 0.63 9.38
CA GLY A 268 -4.49 0.62 8.32
C GLY A 268 -5.40 1.86 8.30
N ASP A 269 -5.27 2.76 9.27
CA ASP A 269 -6.02 4.01 9.40
C ASP A 269 -5.34 5.18 8.68
N THR A 270 -4.16 4.98 8.09
CA THR A 270 -3.51 6.06 7.37
C THR A 270 -3.97 6.17 5.92
N CYS A 271 -4.63 7.27 5.59
CA CYS A 271 -4.91 7.63 4.20
C CYS A 271 -3.89 8.63 3.65
N ALA A 272 -3.54 8.48 2.38
CA ALA A 272 -2.64 9.40 1.68
C ALA A 272 -3.19 9.73 0.29
N VAL A 273 -3.00 10.97 -0.15
CA VAL A 273 -3.43 11.46 -1.46
C VAL A 273 -2.26 11.94 -2.30
N ASP A 274 -2.29 11.66 -3.60
CA ASP A 274 -1.34 12.25 -4.55
C ASP A 274 -1.61 13.76 -4.78
N PRO A 275 -0.77 14.47 -5.55
CA PRO A 275 -0.97 15.90 -5.84
C PRO A 275 -2.29 16.23 -6.54
N ASP A 276 -2.90 15.26 -7.23
CA ASP A 276 -4.19 15.42 -7.91
C ASP A 276 -5.39 15.16 -6.97
N GLY A 277 -5.12 14.79 -5.71
CA GLY A 277 -6.13 14.49 -4.70
C GLY A 277 -6.66 13.06 -4.74
N THR A 278 -6.05 12.18 -5.55
CA THR A 278 -6.42 10.77 -5.63
C THR A 278 -5.91 10.03 -4.40
N VAL A 279 -6.77 9.25 -3.75
CA VAL A 279 -6.38 8.44 -2.59
C VAL A 279 -5.53 7.26 -3.07
N VAL A 280 -4.23 7.26 -2.71
CA VAL A 280 -3.27 6.23 -3.11
C VAL A 280 -3.08 5.14 -2.05
N VAL A 281 -3.39 5.45 -0.79
CA VAL A 281 -3.37 4.50 0.33
C VAL A 281 -4.53 4.78 1.26
N GLY A 282 -5.11 3.73 1.83
CA GLY A 282 -6.22 3.79 2.78
C GLY A 282 -7.57 4.03 2.09
N SER A 283 -8.58 4.33 2.89
CA SER A 283 -9.92 4.67 2.41
C SER A 283 -10.47 5.84 3.22
N THR A 284 -11.04 6.84 2.55
CA THR A 284 -11.73 7.96 3.20
C THR A 284 -12.93 8.41 2.38
N THR A 285 -13.92 9.01 3.03
CA THR A 285 -15.01 9.74 2.35
C THR A 285 -14.64 11.18 1.99
N ASP A 286 -13.59 11.72 2.63
CA ASP A 286 -13.12 13.08 2.41
C ASP A 286 -11.60 13.07 2.19
N PRO A 287 -11.14 13.03 0.92
CA PRO A 287 -9.71 13.05 0.56
C PRO A 287 -8.93 14.24 1.13
N SER A 288 -9.59 15.37 1.44
CA SER A 288 -8.92 16.55 2.00
C SER A 288 -8.41 16.35 3.43
N THR A 289 -8.87 15.29 4.11
CA THR A 289 -8.40 14.90 5.44
C THR A 289 -7.14 14.02 5.40
N CYS A 290 -6.75 13.53 4.21
CA CYS A 290 -5.58 12.70 4.04
C CYS A 290 -4.30 13.51 4.04
N ARG A 291 -3.21 12.88 4.48
CA ARG A 291 -1.88 13.46 4.32
C ARG A 291 -1.45 13.43 2.85
N PRO A 292 -0.62 14.38 2.40
CA PRO A 292 -0.01 14.28 1.08
C PRO A 292 0.91 13.06 1.01
N ALA A 293 0.81 12.32 -0.09
CA ALA A 293 1.76 11.29 -0.46
C ALA A 293 3.06 11.92 -0.96
N VAL A 294 4.16 11.16 -0.86
CA VAL A 294 5.46 11.53 -1.39
C VAL A 294 5.81 10.68 -2.60
N PRO A 295 6.54 11.21 -3.59
CA PRO A 295 7.03 10.40 -4.71
C PRO A 295 7.89 9.24 -4.21
N TRP A 296 7.73 8.07 -4.83
CA TRP A 296 8.58 6.92 -4.57
C TRP A 296 9.97 7.08 -5.22
N ARG A 297 10.01 7.63 -6.44
CA ARG A 297 11.22 7.76 -7.26
C ARG A 297 11.25 9.10 -7.98
#